data_AF-B5W6M5-F1
#
_entry.id   AF-B5W6M5-F1
#
_cell.length_a   1.000
_cell.length_b   1.000
_cell.length_c   1.000
_cell.angle_alpha   90.00
_cell.angle_beta   90.00
_cell.angle_gamma   90.00
#
_symmetry.space_group_name_H-M   'P 1'
#
loop_
_entity.id
_entity.type
_entity.pdbx_description
1 polymer ?
#
loop_
_entity_poly.entity_id
_entity_poly.type
_entity_poly.pdbx_seq_one_letter_code
_entity_poly.pdbx_strand_id
1 'polypeptide(L)'
;MVNYTLKATANTTHVGGFSPELEPALVIASGDRIQVETYTGYYLYNQAPEGFLTPEFIELCRRLSPERIVGPGPHLLTGPIYIENAQPGDILEIQLESIYPRLNVGFNAIRTGWGALPQRFSQPKLRFINSILPET
;
A
#
# COMPACT_ATOMS: atom_id res chain seq x y z
N MET A 1 -14.86 -2.15 -21.20
CA MET A 1 -14.75 -2.70 -19.85
C MET A 1 -13.84 -3.91 -19.89
N VAL A 2 -12.60 -3.69 -19.48
CA VAL A 2 -11.55 -4.68 -19.30
C VAL A 2 -11.32 -4.86 -17.79
N ASN A 3 -10.90 -6.06 -17.38
CA ASN A 3 -10.51 -6.33 -16.00
C ASN A 3 -8.98 -6.41 -15.91
N TYR A 4 -8.39 -5.60 -15.04
CA TYR A 4 -6.96 -5.55 -14.80
C TYR A 4 -6.61 -6.10 -13.40
N THR A 5 -5.37 -6.59 -13.26
CA THR A 5 -4.75 -6.84 -11.97
C THR A 5 -3.48 -6.01 -11.87
N LEU A 6 -3.41 -5.12 -10.89
CA LEU A 6 -2.22 -4.34 -10.57
C LEU A 6 -1.52 -4.96 -9.36
N LYS A 7 -0.44 -5.69 -9.63
CA LYS A 7 0.41 -6.30 -8.60
C LYS A 7 1.20 -5.23 -7.85
N ALA A 8 1.41 -5.42 -6.54
CA ALA A 8 2.30 -4.57 -5.75
C ALA A 8 3.73 -5.08 -5.85
N THR A 9 4.55 -4.43 -6.68
CA THR A 9 5.96 -4.76 -6.91
C THR A 9 6.83 -3.53 -6.70
N ALA A 10 8.16 -3.71 -6.73
CA ALA A 10 9.11 -2.59 -6.69
C ALA A 10 8.92 -1.58 -7.83
N ASN A 11 8.38 -2.01 -8.98
CA ASN A 11 8.17 -1.14 -10.15
C ASN A 11 6.78 -0.52 -10.23
N THR A 12 5.85 -0.94 -9.37
CA THR A 12 4.45 -0.50 -9.40
C THR A 12 4.01 0.09 -8.06
N THR A 13 4.93 0.24 -7.11
CA THR A 13 4.67 0.79 -5.78
C THR A 13 5.63 1.94 -5.49
N HIS A 14 5.20 2.91 -4.70
CA HIS A 14 6.02 4.02 -4.22
C HIS A 14 5.72 4.30 -2.74
N VAL A 15 6.57 5.10 -2.09
CA VAL A 15 6.50 5.39 -0.64
C VAL A 15 6.28 6.88 -0.37
N GLY A 16 5.42 7.15 0.62
CA GLY A 16 5.35 8.42 1.34
C GLY A 16 4.30 9.42 0.86
N GLY A 17 4.14 9.60 -0.45
CA GLY A 17 3.20 10.60 -0.99
C GLY A 17 2.83 10.35 -2.45
N PHE A 18 2.31 11.39 -3.10
CA PHE A 18 1.96 11.38 -4.53
C PHE A 18 2.94 12.26 -5.31
N SER A 19 3.37 11.81 -6.48
CA SER A 19 4.31 12.53 -7.33
C SER A 19 3.89 12.40 -8.80
N PRO A 20 3.78 13.51 -9.55
CA PRO A 20 3.48 13.48 -10.99
C PRO A 20 4.67 13.02 -11.84
N GLU A 21 5.87 12.92 -11.27
CA GLU A 21 7.09 12.45 -11.95
C GLU A 21 7.17 10.92 -12.08
N LEU A 22 6.27 10.18 -11.43
CA LEU A 22 6.22 8.72 -11.51
C LEU A 22 5.54 8.27 -12.81
N GLU A 23 6.23 7.39 -13.54
CA GLU A 23 5.62 6.68 -14.67
C GLU A 23 4.39 5.87 -14.22
N PRO A 24 3.29 5.88 -14.99
CA PRO A 24 2.12 5.07 -14.71
C PRO A 24 2.46 3.58 -14.59
N ALA A 25 2.04 2.97 -13.48
CA ALA A 25 2.12 1.52 -13.28
C ALA A 25 1.06 0.78 -14.09
N LEU A 26 -0.01 1.48 -14.48
CA LEU A 26 -1.10 0.97 -15.30
C LEU A 26 -1.80 2.15 -16.01
N VAL A 27 -2.22 1.93 -17.26
CA VAL A 27 -3.07 2.85 -18.03
C VAL A 27 -4.40 2.16 -18.29
N ILE A 28 -5.53 2.82 -17.99
CA ILE A 28 -6.88 2.26 -18.21
C ILE A 28 -7.84 3.28 -18.81
N ALA A 29 -8.94 2.81 -19.38
CA ALA A 29 -10.05 3.65 -19.80
C ALA A 29 -11.11 3.80 -18.68
N SER A 30 -11.93 4.85 -18.77
CA SER A 30 -13.08 5.02 -17.87
C SER A 30 -14.04 3.83 -17.98
N GLY A 31 -14.52 3.33 -16.84
CA GLY A 31 -15.40 2.17 -16.74
C GLY A 31 -14.69 0.81 -16.73
N ASP A 32 -13.35 0.77 -16.77
CA ASP A 32 -12.60 -0.47 -16.52
C ASP A 32 -12.54 -0.84 -15.03
N ARG A 33 -12.27 -2.11 -14.75
CA ARG A 33 -12.19 -2.67 -13.39
C ARG A 33 -10.77 -3.06 -13.05
N ILE A 34 -10.33 -2.76 -11.83
CA ILE A 34 -8.96 -3.04 -11.40
C ILE A 34 -8.97 -3.72 -10.04
N GLN A 35 -8.30 -4.88 -9.96
CA GLN A 35 -7.90 -5.47 -8.69
C GLN A 35 -6.50 -4.97 -8.33
N VAL A 36 -6.39 -4.16 -7.28
CA VAL A 36 -5.12 -3.60 -6.82
C VAL A 36 -4.61 -4.38 -5.62
N GLU A 37 -3.42 -4.98 -5.76
CA GLU A 37 -2.70 -5.52 -4.62
C GLU A 37 -2.07 -4.40 -3.81
N THR A 38 -2.04 -4.55 -2.49
CA THR A 38 -1.36 -3.61 -1.60
C THR A 38 -0.54 -4.35 -0.55
N TYR A 39 0.48 -3.68 -0.03
CA TYR A 39 1.28 -4.10 1.11
C TYR A 39 1.36 -2.98 2.14
N THR A 40 1.74 -3.32 3.37
CA THR A 40 1.95 -2.37 4.46
C THR A 40 3.17 -2.79 5.28
N GLY A 41 3.70 -1.88 6.10
CA GLY A 41 4.82 -2.18 6.97
C GLY A 41 6.19 -2.10 6.30
N TYR A 42 6.37 -1.26 5.27
CA TYR A 42 7.66 -1.10 4.55
C TYR A 42 8.87 -0.86 5.46
N TYR A 43 8.72 -0.05 6.51
CA TYR A 43 9.80 0.20 7.47
C TYR A 43 9.81 -0.75 8.68
N LEU A 44 8.88 -1.70 8.71
CA LEU A 44 8.70 -2.66 9.81
C LEU A 44 8.91 -4.11 9.38
N TYR A 45 9.05 -4.40 8.09
CA TYR A 45 9.12 -5.76 7.55
C TYR A 45 10.27 -6.59 8.16
N ASN A 46 11.41 -5.97 8.49
CA ASN A 46 12.52 -6.63 9.17
C ASN A 46 12.22 -7.09 10.62
N GLN A 47 11.13 -6.59 11.22
CA GLN A 47 10.65 -6.98 12.55
C GLN A 47 9.40 -7.87 12.47
N ALA A 48 8.93 -8.17 11.25
CA ALA A 48 7.68 -8.87 11.04
C ALA A 48 7.83 -10.39 11.19
N PRO A 49 6.79 -11.10 11.66
CA PRO A 49 6.79 -12.55 11.69
C PRO A 49 6.71 -13.12 10.28
N GLU A 50 7.09 -14.39 10.11
CA GLU A 50 7.10 -15.08 8.82
C GLU A 50 5.76 -15.01 8.08
N GLY A 51 4.62 -15.19 8.78
CA GLY A 51 3.29 -15.12 8.17
C GLY A 51 2.92 -13.74 7.60
N PHE A 52 3.67 -12.67 7.92
CA PHE A 52 3.48 -11.33 7.37
C PHE A 52 4.36 -11.08 6.13
N LEU A 53 5.32 -11.97 5.86
CA LEU A 53 6.38 -11.79 4.87
C LEU A 53 6.21 -12.74 3.69
N THR A 54 5.55 -12.25 2.63
CA THR A 54 5.54 -12.97 1.34
C THR A 54 6.86 -12.76 0.60
N PRO A 55 7.29 -13.69 -0.27
CA PRO A 55 8.46 -13.50 -1.12
C PRO A 55 8.40 -12.21 -1.94
N GLU A 56 7.23 -11.87 -2.49
CA GLU A 56 7.02 -10.66 -3.28
C GLU A 56 7.13 -9.38 -2.43
N PHE A 57 6.65 -9.41 -1.18
CA PHE A 57 6.79 -8.27 -0.28
C PHE A 57 8.25 -8.04 0.12
N ILE A 58 8.99 -9.11 0.39
CA ILE A 58 10.43 -9.04 0.66
C ILE A 58 11.16 -8.48 -0.56
N GLU A 59 10.84 -8.95 -1.77
CA GLU A 59 11.45 -8.44 -3.00
C GLU A 59 11.14 -6.96 -3.19
N LEU A 60 9.88 -6.55 -3.03
CA LEU A 60 9.47 -5.14 -3.08
C LEU A 60 10.32 -4.31 -2.11
N CYS A 61 10.41 -4.72 -0.84
CA CYS A 61 11.15 -3.97 0.17
C CYS A 61 12.65 -3.87 -0.13
N ARG A 62 13.24 -4.89 -0.77
CA ARG A 62 14.68 -4.91 -1.10
C ARG A 62 15.02 -4.17 -2.39
N ARG A 63 14.10 -4.11 -3.36
CA ARG A 63 14.36 -3.60 -4.71
C ARG A 63 13.70 -2.26 -5.00
N LEU A 64 12.93 -1.70 -4.06
CA LEU A 64 12.33 -0.38 -4.23
C LEU A 64 13.43 0.66 -4.49
N SER A 65 13.34 1.34 -5.62
CA SER A 65 14.34 2.32 -6.01
C SER A 65 14.16 3.63 -5.23
N PRO A 66 15.24 4.41 -5.00
CA PRO A 66 15.14 5.70 -4.31
C PRO A 66 14.19 6.69 -4.98
N GLU A 67 14.06 6.65 -6.31
CA GLU A 67 13.17 7.51 -7.08
C GLU A 67 11.69 7.24 -6.79
N ARG A 68 11.37 6.06 -6.26
CA ARG A 68 10.02 5.68 -5.80
C ARG A 68 9.78 6.00 -4.33
N ILE A 69 10.72 6.67 -3.65
CA ILE A 69 10.50 7.29 -2.34
C ILE A 69 10.20 8.78 -2.59
N VAL A 70 8.93 9.09 -2.77
CA VAL A 70 8.49 10.39 -3.29
C VAL A 70 8.05 11.38 -2.21
N GLY A 71 8.01 10.95 -0.95
CA GLY A 71 7.63 11.81 0.15
C GLY A 71 7.95 11.22 1.53
N PRO A 72 7.70 11.97 2.61
CA PRO A 72 7.86 11.48 3.96
C PRO A 72 6.76 10.47 4.31
N GLY A 73 7.05 9.58 5.25
CA GLY A 73 6.06 8.69 5.84
C GLY A 73 6.15 7.24 5.36
N PRO A 74 5.44 6.31 6.03
CA PRO A 74 5.69 4.87 5.90
C PRO A 74 4.78 4.15 4.92
N HIS A 75 3.94 4.88 4.18
CA HIS A 75 2.87 4.29 3.39
C HIS A 75 3.40 3.78 2.06
N LEU A 76 3.02 2.54 1.71
CA LEU A 76 3.19 2.00 0.37
C LEU A 76 1.92 2.30 -0.44
N LEU A 77 2.11 2.82 -1.63
CA LEU A 77 1.04 3.17 -2.56
C LEU A 77 1.30 2.45 -3.88
N THR A 78 0.39 1.57 -4.28
CA THR A 78 0.47 0.85 -5.56
C THR A 78 -0.15 1.71 -6.65
N GLY A 79 0.65 2.05 -7.66
CA GLY A 79 0.34 3.05 -8.69
C GLY A 79 1.58 3.88 -9.08
N PRO A 80 1.39 5.02 -9.75
CA PRO A 80 0.09 5.63 -10.09
C PRO A 80 -0.65 4.89 -11.21
N ILE A 81 -1.97 5.07 -11.29
CA ILE A 81 -2.82 4.55 -12.36
C ILE A 81 -3.26 5.73 -13.20
N TYR A 82 -2.97 5.70 -14.50
CA TYR A 82 -3.34 6.72 -15.45
C TYR A 82 -4.70 6.40 -16.07
N ILE A 83 -5.61 7.37 -16.07
CA ILE A 83 -6.94 7.23 -16.67
C ILE A 83 -6.95 7.97 -18.00
N GLU A 84 -7.20 7.26 -19.09
CA GLU A 84 -7.26 7.85 -20.43
C GLU A 84 -8.28 8.97 -20.50
N ASN A 85 -7.87 10.06 -21.16
CA ASN A 85 -8.66 11.26 -21.40
C ASN A 85 -9.07 12.08 -20.17
N ALA A 86 -8.77 11.65 -18.94
CA ALA A 86 -9.01 12.46 -17.74
C ALA A 86 -8.18 13.76 -17.76
N GLN A 87 -8.80 14.90 -17.49
CA GLN A 87 -8.19 16.23 -17.53
C GLN A 87 -8.24 16.94 -16.16
N PRO A 88 -7.35 17.91 -15.91
CA PRO A 88 -7.48 18.79 -14.75
C PRO A 88 -8.87 19.46 -14.69
N GLY A 89 -9.55 19.28 -13.56
CA GLY A 89 -10.93 19.75 -13.36
C GLY A 89 -11.98 18.64 -13.40
N ASP A 90 -11.63 17.48 -13.95
CA ASP A 90 -12.49 16.30 -13.89
C ASP A 90 -12.55 15.69 -12.48
N ILE A 91 -13.59 14.88 -12.25
CA ILE A 91 -13.78 14.10 -11.03
C ILE A 91 -13.55 12.63 -11.36
N LEU A 92 -12.69 11.97 -10.58
CA LEU A 92 -12.57 10.51 -10.63
C LEU A 92 -13.59 9.89 -9.68
N GLU A 93 -14.58 9.19 -10.23
CA GLU A 93 -15.45 8.30 -9.46
C GLU A 93 -14.78 6.94 -9.32
N ILE A 94 -14.61 6.47 -8.07
CA ILE A 94 -14.03 5.16 -7.78
C ILE A 94 -15.05 4.35 -6.99
N GLN A 95 -15.59 3.30 -7.62
CA GLN A 95 -16.47 2.35 -6.95
C GLN A 95 -15.66 1.20 -6.36
N LEU A 96 -15.65 1.10 -5.03
CA LEU A 96 -15.01 -0.02 -4.31
C LEU A 96 -15.98 -1.21 -4.28
N GLU A 97 -15.68 -2.24 -5.06
CA GLU A 97 -16.53 -3.43 -5.15
C GLU A 97 -16.29 -4.42 -4.02
N SER A 98 -15.03 -4.65 -3.65
CA SER A 98 -14.64 -5.53 -2.55
C SER A 98 -13.26 -5.17 -2.01
N ILE A 99 -13.06 -5.44 -0.72
CA ILE A 99 -11.76 -5.33 -0.05
C ILE A 99 -11.62 -6.55 0.85
N TYR A 100 -10.50 -7.26 0.74
CA TYR A 100 -10.19 -8.40 1.59
C TYR A 100 -8.71 -8.41 1.95
N PRO A 101 -8.35 -8.80 3.18
CA PRO A 101 -6.95 -9.01 3.54
C PRO A 101 -6.34 -10.13 2.70
N ARG A 102 -5.16 -9.89 2.11
CA ARG A 102 -4.38 -10.95 1.45
C ARG A 102 -3.65 -11.87 2.42
N LEU A 103 -3.42 -11.37 3.64
CA LEU A 103 -2.71 -12.07 4.70
C LEU A 103 -3.61 -12.16 5.93
N ASN A 104 -3.51 -13.27 6.65
CA ASN A 104 -4.18 -13.47 7.93
C ASN A 104 -3.45 -12.82 9.10
N VAL A 105 -2.65 -11.78 8.84
CA VAL A 105 -1.90 -11.05 9.87
C VAL A 105 -1.84 -9.56 9.52
N GLY A 106 -2.14 -8.74 10.51
CA GLY A 106 -1.95 -7.29 10.48
C GLY A 106 -1.03 -6.83 11.60
N PHE A 107 -0.85 -5.53 11.75
CA PHE A 107 -0.12 -4.97 12.90
C PHE A 107 -0.76 -3.68 13.40
N ASN A 108 -0.50 -3.39 14.67
CA ASN A 108 -0.74 -2.09 15.29
C ASN A 108 0.58 -1.55 15.85
N ALA A 109 0.79 -0.24 15.71
CA ALA A 109 1.98 0.42 16.20
C ALA A 109 1.63 1.70 16.98
N ILE A 110 2.23 1.84 18.15
CA ILE A 110 2.33 3.09 18.90
C ILE A 110 3.72 3.66 18.63
N ARG A 111 3.77 4.90 18.15
CA ARG A 111 5.01 5.65 17.95
C ARG A 111 5.06 6.80 18.95
N THR A 112 6.18 6.94 19.65
CA THR A 112 6.37 8.00 20.65
C THR A 112 6.14 9.37 20.04
N GLY A 113 5.24 10.16 20.64
CA GLY A 113 4.90 11.51 20.16
C GLY A 113 3.86 11.57 19.03
N TRP A 114 3.33 10.43 18.58
CA TRP A 114 2.33 10.36 17.50
C TRP A 114 0.93 9.97 18.02
N GLY A 115 -0.09 10.25 17.20
CA GLY A 115 -1.48 9.91 17.47
C GLY A 115 -2.20 10.95 18.35
N ALA A 116 -3.46 10.67 18.68
CA ALA A 116 -4.30 11.61 19.42
C ALA A 116 -3.96 11.74 20.92
N LEU A 117 -3.21 10.79 21.49
CA LEU A 117 -2.92 10.70 22.94
C LEU A 117 -1.42 10.48 23.23
N PRO A 118 -0.52 11.32 22.71
CA PRO A 118 0.91 11.05 22.72
C PRO A 118 1.53 11.11 24.14
N GLN A 119 0.95 11.87 25.07
CA GLN A 119 1.43 11.92 26.46
C GLN A 119 0.97 10.70 27.28
N ARG A 120 -0.19 10.11 26.93
CA ARG A 120 -0.73 8.93 27.63
C ARG A 120 -0.08 7.63 27.16
N PHE A 121 0.24 7.55 25.87
CA PHE A 121 0.90 6.39 25.25
C PHE A 121 2.29 6.77 24.74
N SER A 122 3.20 7.09 25.67
CA SER A 122 4.55 7.58 25.36
C SER A 122 5.54 6.46 24.97
N GLN A 123 5.28 5.22 25.41
CA GLN A 123 6.13 4.08 25.12
C GLN A 123 5.81 3.50 23.73
N PRO A 124 6.80 3.30 22.85
CA PRO A 124 6.57 2.69 21.55
C PRO A 124 6.17 1.22 21.73
N LYS A 125 5.25 0.75 20.89
CA LYS A 125 4.79 -0.64 20.92
C LYS A 125 4.47 -1.10 19.51
N LEU A 126 4.97 -2.27 19.12
CA LEU A 126 4.60 -2.93 17.89
C LEU A 126 3.95 -4.27 18.24
N ARG A 127 2.77 -4.54 17.68
CA ARG A 127 2.08 -5.82 17.86
C ARG A 127 1.56 -6.31 16.52
N PHE A 128 2.01 -7.49 16.12
CA PHE A 128 1.38 -8.25 15.03
C PHE A 128 0.17 -9.01 15.57
N ILE A 129 -0.89 -9.06 14.77
CA ILE A 129 -2.20 -9.56 15.16
C ILE A 129 -2.64 -10.53 14.07
N ASN A 130 -2.75 -11.81 14.39
CA ASN A 130 -3.30 -12.80 13.49
C ASN A 130 -4.83 -12.66 13.45
N SER A 131 -5.41 -12.84 12.27
CA SER A 131 -6.84 -12.93 12.07
C SER A 131 -7.39 -14.17 12.78
N ILE A 132 -8.59 -14.01 13.35
CA ILE A 132 -9.39 -15.12 13.89
C ILE A 132 -10.38 -15.66 12.86
N LEU A 133 -10.40 -15.12 11.64
CA LEU A 133 -11.26 -15.61 10.57
C LEU A 133 -10.69 -16.95 10.06
N PRO A 134 -11.56 -17.96 9.82
CA PRO A 134 -11.12 -19.25 9.32
C PRO A 134 -10.41 -19.10 7.97
N GLU A 135 -9.45 -19.99 7.70
CA GLU A 135 -8.84 -20.11 6.37
C GLU A 135 -9.95 -20.42 5.36
N THR A 136 -10.09 -19.56 4.35
CA THR A 136 -11.06 -19.70 3.26
C THR A 136 -10.54 -20.60 2.15
#